data_AF-A0A5M8PUM1-F1
#
_entry.id   AF-A0A5M8PUM1-F1
#
_cell.length_a   1.000
_cell.length_b   1.000
_cell.length_c   1.000
_cell.angle_alpha   90.00
_cell.angle_beta   90.00
_cell.angle_gamma   90.00
#
_symmetry.space_group_name_H-M   'P 1'
#
loop_
_entity.id
_entity.type
_entity.pdbx_description
1 polymer ?
#
loop_
_entity_poly.entity_id
_entity_poly.type
_entity_poly.pdbx_seq_one_letter_code
_entity_poly.pdbx_strand_id
1 'polypeptide(L)'
;MNDDALDAQEQEGSMIITLTMKSDTAILDIPQNQDTLKVLCSKLAAIADVITAGQSVAVATGYSAAANQEQCAVEKAVGQMFPLEHEMWTCFQTGSCALPDIDWRSNIDSTPLSTKPLKNARRRAEALNRLYKTDQAQPCHSVWFTKHHLVYLPLVKAMARVIGAERDLVGGGILTVTQLADLQSINKILSVTGQIVSGHVSEPLVPRIYLAQTVLASRRDTLRDLIPGRKRKREA
;
A
#
# COMPACT_ATOMS: atom_id res chain seq x y z
N MET A 1 -26.44 47.24 59.74
CA MET A 1 -26.78 47.34 58.31
C MET A 1 -25.97 46.26 57.63
N ASN A 2 -26.36 44.99 57.73
CA ASN A 2 -27.51 44.33 57.07
C ASN A 2 -27.49 44.46 55.55
N ASP A 3 -27.37 43.28 54.93
CA ASP A 3 -28.09 42.77 53.76
C ASP A 3 -27.85 43.42 52.38
N ASP A 4 -27.16 42.66 51.50
CA ASP A 4 -27.70 42.08 50.26
C ASP A 4 -26.52 41.46 49.47
N ALA A 5 -26.35 40.13 49.41
CA ALA A 5 -27.09 39.12 48.65
C ALA A 5 -26.66 38.99 47.16
N LEU A 6 -26.23 37.76 46.83
CA LEU A 6 -26.16 37.10 45.52
C LEU A 6 -25.23 37.70 44.44
N ASP A 7 -24.16 36.96 44.11
CA ASP A 7 -24.26 36.13 42.91
C ASP A 7 -23.35 34.89 43.01
N ALA A 8 -23.97 33.74 42.87
CA ALA A 8 -23.33 32.45 42.75
C ALA A 8 -23.51 32.00 41.30
N GLN A 9 -22.41 31.86 40.56
CA GLN A 9 -22.37 30.95 39.43
C GLN A 9 -21.09 30.11 39.50
N GLU A 10 -21.31 28.85 39.88
CA GLU A 10 -20.53 27.71 39.44
C GLU A 10 -20.38 27.74 37.91
N GLN A 11 -19.17 27.52 37.41
CA GLN A 11 -19.03 26.69 36.23
C GLN A 11 -17.75 25.86 36.31
N GLU A 12 -18.00 24.56 36.28
CA GLU A 12 -17.10 23.44 36.34
C GLU A 12 -16.11 23.41 35.17
N GLY A 13 -14.97 22.78 35.43
CA GLY A 13 -14.43 21.78 34.50
C GLY A 13 -13.80 22.30 33.20
N SER A 14 -12.51 22.57 33.24
CA SER A 14 -11.67 22.24 32.09
C SER A 14 -10.24 21.94 32.53
N MET A 15 -10.08 20.78 33.17
CA MET A 15 -8.78 20.14 33.27
C MET A 15 -8.46 19.57 31.88
N ILE A 16 -7.95 20.42 30.98
CA ILE A 16 -7.37 19.94 29.73
C ILE A 16 -6.06 19.24 30.11
N ILE A 17 -6.17 17.96 30.44
CA ILE A 17 -5.05 17.04 30.39
C ILE A 17 -4.59 17.08 28.93
N THR A 18 -3.58 17.90 28.66
CA THR A 18 -2.88 17.88 27.38
C THR A 18 -2.09 16.58 27.41
N LEU A 19 -2.76 15.48 27.09
CA LEU A 19 -2.17 14.18 26.88
C LEU A 19 -1.26 14.35 25.66
N THR A 20 -0.02 14.70 25.95
CA THR A 20 1.05 14.77 24.97
C THR A 20 1.17 13.38 24.36
N MET A 21 0.53 13.17 23.22
CA MET A 21 0.75 12.03 22.34
C MET A 21 2.16 12.17 21.80
N LYS A 22 3.14 11.74 22.61
CA LYS A 22 4.51 11.55 22.19
C LYS A 22 4.55 10.30 21.33
N SER A 23 4.13 10.45 20.08
CA SER A 23 4.29 9.42 19.05
C SER A 23 5.75 9.43 18.58
N ASP A 24 6.69 9.09 19.46
CA ASP A 24 7.98 8.55 19.02
C ASP A 24 7.69 7.13 18.52
N THR A 25 7.06 7.01 17.34
CA THR A 25 6.89 5.71 16.69
C THR A 25 8.24 5.29 16.15
N ALA A 26 9.04 4.66 17.02
CA ALA A 26 10.23 3.95 16.61
C ALA A 26 9.80 2.93 15.54
N ILE A 27 10.32 3.12 14.33
CA ILE A 27 10.04 2.23 13.20
C ILE A 27 10.54 0.83 13.57
N LEU A 28 9.66 -0.16 13.48
CA LEU A 28 10.00 -1.54 13.78
C LEU A 28 10.81 -2.17 12.65
N ASP A 29 11.87 -2.87 13.01
CA ASP A 29 12.67 -3.65 12.09
C ASP A 29 11.95 -4.93 11.64
N ILE A 30 12.14 -5.28 10.37
CA ILE A 30 11.59 -6.50 9.78
C ILE A 30 12.61 -7.64 9.93
N PRO A 31 12.15 -8.88 10.15
CA PRO A 31 13.00 -10.06 10.06
C PRO A 31 13.79 -10.16 8.75
N GLN A 32 15.07 -10.52 8.87
CA GLN A 32 16.02 -10.76 7.77
C GLN A 32 16.54 -12.20 7.85
N ASN A 33 16.95 -12.78 6.71
CA ASN A 33 17.36 -14.18 6.63
C ASN A 33 18.55 -14.54 7.54
N GLN A 34 19.42 -13.58 7.84
CA GLN A 34 20.55 -13.74 8.74
C GLN A 34 20.23 -13.49 10.23
N ASP A 35 18.97 -13.21 10.58
CA ASP A 35 18.58 -13.02 11.98
C ASP A 35 18.70 -14.34 12.76
N THR A 36 19.26 -14.25 13.98
CA THR A 36 19.22 -15.36 14.93
C THR A 36 17.79 -15.60 15.44
N LEU A 37 17.49 -16.81 15.92
CA LEU A 37 16.15 -17.12 16.48
C LEU A 37 15.73 -16.18 17.60
N LYS A 38 16.67 -15.71 18.42
CA LYS A 38 16.40 -14.76 19.50
C LYS A 38 15.95 -13.39 18.94
N VAL A 39 16.66 -12.89 17.93
CA VAL A 39 16.33 -11.63 17.26
C VAL A 39 15.00 -11.76 16.52
N LEU A 40 14.81 -12.86 15.78
CA LEU A 40 13.57 -13.19 15.09
C LEU A 40 12.37 -13.23 16.06
N CYS A 41 12.50 -13.93 17.18
CA CYS A 41 11.47 -14.01 18.20
C CYS A 41 11.10 -12.63 18.76
N SER A 42 12.10 -11.77 19.00
CA SER A 42 11.88 -10.41 19.49
C SER A 42 11.16 -9.54 18.46
N LYS A 43 11.59 -9.56 17.20
CA LYS A 43 10.97 -8.79 16.11
C LYS A 43 9.53 -9.25 15.86
N LEU A 44 9.29 -10.56 15.84
CA LEU A 44 7.95 -11.11 15.65
C LEU A 44 7.00 -10.79 16.80
N ALA A 45 7.48 -10.79 18.04
CA ALA A 45 6.68 -10.37 19.19
C ALA A 45 6.25 -8.90 19.05
N ALA A 46 7.18 -8.00 18.74
CA ALA A 46 6.86 -6.58 18.54
C ALA A 46 5.84 -6.36 17.41
N ILE A 47 5.97 -7.10 16.31
CA ILE A 47 5.01 -7.01 15.19
C ILE A 47 3.64 -7.61 15.58
N ALA A 48 3.61 -8.69 16.35
CA ALA A 48 2.37 -9.28 16.85
C ALA A 48 1.64 -8.34 17.82
N ASP A 49 2.38 -7.59 18.65
CA ASP A 49 1.82 -6.59 19.55
C ASP A 49 1.17 -5.44 18.77
N VAL A 50 1.81 -4.96 17.69
CA VAL A 50 1.23 -3.96 16.77
C VAL A 50 -0.09 -4.45 16.16
N ILE A 51 -0.12 -5.70 15.68
CA ILE A 51 -1.34 -6.29 15.11
C ILE A 51 -2.44 -6.40 16.17
N THR A 52 -2.08 -6.81 17.39
CA THR A 52 -3.03 -6.98 18.50
C THR A 52 -3.59 -5.63 18.97
N ALA A 53 -2.79 -4.57 18.89
CA ALA A 53 -3.23 -3.18 19.10
C ALA A 53 -4.09 -2.62 17.95
N GLY A 54 -4.36 -3.41 16.89
CA GLY A 54 -5.14 -2.99 15.74
C GLY A 54 -4.41 -2.04 14.78
N GLN A 55 -3.09 -1.89 14.93
CA GLN A 55 -2.27 -0.99 14.13
C GLN A 55 -1.82 -1.65 12.82
N SER A 56 -1.47 -0.81 11.84
CA SER A 56 -0.93 -1.27 10.56
C SER A 56 0.54 -1.69 10.71
N VAL A 57 0.85 -2.91 10.29
CA VAL A 57 2.22 -3.44 10.23
C VAL A 57 3.08 -2.64 9.25
N ALA A 58 2.50 -2.24 8.12
CA ALA A 58 3.20 -1.43 7.13
C ALA A 58 3.59 -0.06 7.70
N VAL A 59 2.68 0.62 8.39
CA VAL A 59 2.99 1.90 9.03
C VAL A 59 4.03 1.71 10.13
N ALA A 60 3.86 0.71 10.99
CA ALA A 60 4.79 0.43 12.09
C ALA A 60 6.21 0.07 11.62
N THR A 61 6.35 -0.53 10.43
CA THR A 61 7.65 -0.90 9.83
C THR A 61 8.14 0.13 8.80
N GLY A 62 7.46 1.27 8.67
CA GLY A 62 7.84 2.31 7.69
C GLY A 62 7.82 1.80 6.25
N TYR A 63 6.93 0.86 5.92
CA TYR A 63 6.75 0.25 4.59
C TYR A 63 7.97 -0.54 4.06
N SER A 64 8.97 -0.79 4.90
CA SER A 64 10.23 -1.41 4.47
C SER A 64 10.08 -2.84 3.92
N ALA A 65 8.98 -3.55 4.24
CA ALA A 65 8.74 -4.92 3.78
C ALA A 65 8.02 -4.95 2.42
N ALA A 66 7.24 -3.92 2.12
CA ALA A 66 6.45 -3.80 0.90
C ALA A 66 7.30 -3.33 -0.31
N ALA A 67 8.36 -2.55 -0.05
CA ALA A 67 9.23 -1.96 -1.09
C ALA A 67 9.84 -2.99 -2.06
N ASN A 68 10.19 -4.19 -1.59
CA ASN A 68 10.80 -5.23 -2.43
C ASN A 68 9.84 -5.82 -3.48
N GLN A 69 8.51 -5.72 -3.31
CA GLN A 69 7.56 -6.23 -4.29
C GLN A 69 7.18 -5.20 -5.36
N GLU A 70 7.24 -3.90 -5.06
CA GLU A 70 7.13 -2.85 -6.09
C GLU A 70 8.22 -3.02 -7.14
N GLN A 71 9.44 -3.35 -6.70
CA GLN A 71 10.55 -3.68 -7.59
C GLN A 71 10.24 -4.90 -8.48
N CYS A 72 9.69 -5.99 -7.91
CA CYS A 72 9.25 -7.15 -8.70
C CYS A 72 8.07 -6.82 -9.66
N ALA A 73 7.19 -5.88 -9.29
CA ALA A 73 6.07 -5.44 -10.11
C ALA A 73 6.57 -4.69 -11.35
N VAL A 74 7.49 -3.75 -11.14
CA VAL A 74 8.12 -2.97 -12.20
C VAL A 74 8.91 -3.89 -13.11
N GLU A 75 9.73 -4.80 -12.59
CA GLU A 75 10.50 -5.76 -13.39
C GLU A 75 9.58 -6.64 -14.26
N LYS A 76 8.50 -7.18 -13.68
CA LYS A 76 7.52 -7.97 -14.42
C LYS A 76 6.81 -7.15 -15.49
N ALA A 77 6.45 -5.90 -15.20
CA ALA A 77 5.81 -5.01 -16.15
C ALA A 77 6.75 -4.65 -17.31
N VAL A 78 8.00 -4.28 -17.00
CA VAL A 78 9.06 -3.93 -17.97
C VAL A 78 9.32 -5.11 -18.90
N GLY A 79 9.39 -6.35 -18.39
CA GLY A 79 9.55 -7.55 -19.21
C GLY A 79 8.40 -7.84 -20.18
N GLN A 80 7.24 -7.18 -20.02
CA GLN A 80 6.06 -7.32 -20.88
C GLN A 80 5.75 -6.06 -21.71
N MET A 81 6.59 -5.03 -21.62
CA MET A 81 6.44 -3.81 -22.41
C MET A 81 6.78 -4.05 -23.88
N PHE A 82 6.07 -3.37 -24.76
CA PHE A 82 6.51 -3.28 -26.17
C PHE A 82 7.75 -2.38 -26.28
N PRO A 83 8.56 -2.50 -27.37
CA PRO A 83 9.82 -1.74 -27.49
C PRO A 83 9.67 -0.23 -27.26
N LEU A 84 8.64 0.38 -27.86
CA LEU A 84 8.37 1.81 -27.70
C LEU A 84 7.88 2.20 -26.29
N GLU A 85 7.19 1.28 -25.59
CA GLU A 85 6.78 1.49 -24.20
C GLU A 85 8.02 1.46 -23.29
N HIS A 86 8.94 0.52 -23.54
CA HIS A 86 10.19 0.38 -22.78
C HIS A 86 11.11 1.58 -22.96
N GLU A 87 11.28 2.07 -24.20
CA GLU A 87 12.07 3.26 -24.50
C GLU A 87 11.55 4.50 -23.75
N MET A 88 10.24 4.76 -23.87
CA MET A 88 9.60 5.89 -23.17
C MET A 88 9.64 5.74 -21.65
N TRP A 89 9.49 4.52 -21.12
CA TRP A 89 9.62 4.23 -19.69
C TRP A 89 11.03 4.54 -19.18
N THR A 90 12.06 4.10 -19.91
CA THR A 90 13.47 4.36 -19.56
C THR A 90 13.79 5.85 -19.63
N CYS A 91 13.30 6.53 -20.66
CA CYS A 91 13.46 7.97 -20.81
C CYS A 91 12.82 8.75 -19.64
N PHE A 92 11.65 8.30 -19.18
CA PHE A 92 10.98 8.87 -18.01
C PHE A 92 11.73 8.61 -16.70
N GLN A 93 12.19 7.37 -16.48
CA GLN A 93 12.95 6.97 -15.29
C GLN A 93 14.28 7.72 -15.15
N THR A 94 14.97 7.96 -16.28
CA THR A 94 16.24 8.69 -16.31
C THR A 94 16.08 10.21 -16.29
N GLY A 95 14.84 10.72 -16.32
CA GLY A 95 14.56 12.16 -16.40
C GLY A 95 14.87 12.78 -17.77
N SER A 96 15.11 11.96 -18.80
CA SER A 96 15.45 12.40 -20.15
C SER A 96 14.23 12.86 -20.97
N CYS A 97 13.01 12.51 -20.56
CA CYS A 97 11.78 13.10 -21.09
C CYS A 97 10.95 13.78 -20.00
N ALA A 98 10.52 15.00 -20.30
CA ALA A 98 9.53 15.72 -19.50
C ALA A 98 8.12 15.36 -19.98
N LEU A 99 7.22 15.20 -19.02
CA LEU A 99 5.79 15.10 -19.28
C LEU A 99 5.26 16.46 -19.77
N PRO A 100 4.31 16.49 -20.73
CA PRO A 100 3.71 17.75 -21.16
C PRO A 100 2.84 18.33 -20.05
N ASP A 101 2.72 19.65 -19.98
CA ASP A 101 1.84 20.29 -19.00
C ASP A 101 0.37 20.01 -19.33
N ILE A 102 -0.43 19.78 -18.27
CA ILE A 102 -1.87 19.56 -18.38
C ILE A 102 -2.58 20.49 -17.38
N ASP A 103 -3.50 21.29 -17.90
CA ASP A 103 -4.51 21.97 -17.09
C ASP A 103 -5.72 21.05 -16.89
N TRP A 104 -5.80 20.43 -15.71
CA TRP A 104 -6.88 19.52 -15.33
C TRP A 104 -8.27 20.16 -15.29
N ARG A 105 -8.40 21.49 -15.41
CA ARG A 105 -9.71 22.16 -15.50
C ARG A 105 -10.19 22.33 -16.94
N SER A 106 -9.28 22.53 -17.89
CA SER A 106 -9.63 22.91 -19.27
C SER A 106 -9.28 21.85 -20.32
N ASN A 107 -8.32 20.98 -20.04
CA ASN A 107 -7.87 19.95 -20.98
C ASN A 107 -8.72 18.67 -20.91
N ILE A 108 -10.00 18.83 -21.28
CA ILE A 108 -11.02 17.77 -21.27
C ILE A 108 -11.52 17.46 -22.69
N ASP A 109 -11.89 16.20 -22.91
CA ASP A 109 -12.62 15.74 -24.10
C ASP A 109 -13.81 14.87 -23.66
N SER A 110 -14.70 14.55 -24.61
CA SER A 110 -15.89 13.72 -24.37
C SER A 110 -15.53 12.34 -23.81
N THR A 111 -16.08 12.01 -22.64
CA THR A 111 -15.89 10.69 -22.02
C THR A 111 -16.60 9.62 -22.85
N PRO A 112 -15.95 8.47 -23.15
CA PRO A 112 -16.60 7.41 -23.90
C PRO A 112 -17.74 6.79 -23.09
N LEU A 113 -18.88 6.58 -23.74
CA LEU A 113 -20.05 5.99 -23.08
C LEU A 113 -20.05 4.45 -23.11
N SER A 114 -19.33 3.85 -24.06
CA SER A 114 -19.29 2.39 -24.24
C SER A 114 -18.29 1.72 -23.28
N THR A 115 -18.63 0.52 -22.81
CA THR A 115 -17.95 -0.18 -21.71
C THR A 115 -16.44 -0.35 -21.93
N LYS A 116 -16.03 -0.78 -23.14
CA LYS A 116 -14.62 -1.09 -23.44
C LYS A 116 -13.76 0.18 -23.58
N PRO A 117 -14.14 1.17 -24.40
CA PRO A 117 -13.46 2.48 -24.42
C PRO A 117 -13.42 3.18 -23.06
N LEU A 118 -14.51 3.14 -22.29
CA LEU A 118 -14.55 3.72 -20.94
C LEU A 118 -13.57 3.04 -19.99
N LYS A 119 -13.48 1.70 -20.02
CA LYS A 119 -12.49 0.94 -19.23
C LYS A 119 -11.06 1.33 -19.58
N ASN A 120 -10.76 1.51 -20.88
CA ASN A 120 -9.45 1.95 -21.33
C ASN A 120 -9.14 3.38 -20.89
N ALA A 121 -10.11 4.30 -21.00
CA ALA A 121 -9.97 5.66 -20.54
C ALA A 121 -9.71 5.74 -19.03
N ARG A 122 -10.44 4.97 -18.21
CA ARG A 122 -10.21 4.88 -16.76
C ARG A 122 -8.80 4.40 -16.42
N ARG A 123 -8.32 3.33 -17.07
CA ARG A 123 -6.95 2.81 -16.86
C ARG A 123 -5.87 3.84 -17.23
N ARG A 124 -6.09 4.61 -18.30
CA ARG A 124 -5.18 5.68 -18.72
C ARG A 124 -5.22 6.88 -17.79
N ALA A 125 -6.39 7.26 -17.31
CA ALA A 125 -6.53 8.32 -16.31
C ALA A 125 -5.78 7.96 -15.03
N GLU A 126 -5.90 6.72 -14.56
CA GLU A 126 -5.14 6.23 -13.41
C GLU A 126 -3.62 6.26 -13.65
N ALA A 127 -3.16 5.87 -14.84
CA ALA A 127 -1.75 5.98 -15.20
C ALA A 127 -1.27 7.44 -15.23
N LEU A 128 -2.09 8.39 -15.71
CA LEU A 128 -1.78 9.81 -15.67
C LEU A 128 -1.69 10.33 -14.22
N ASN A 129 -2.61 9.93 -13.34
CA ASN A 129 -2.54 10.26 -11.91
C ASN A 129 -1.21 9.83 -11.28
N ARG A 130 -0.72 8.63 -11.61
CA ARG A 130 0.59 8.15 -11.15
C ARG A 130 1.76 8.93 -11.75
N LEU A 131 1.74 9.19 -13.06
CA LEU A 131 2.81 9.92 -13.76
C LEU A 131 2.94 11.37 -13.26
N TYR A 132 1.81 12.04 -13.03
CA TYR A 132 1.76 13.44 -12.60
C TYR A 132 1.64 13.63 -11.08
N LYS A 133 1.64 12.54 -10.31
CA LYS A 133 1.47 12.55 -8.84
C LYS A 133 0.25 13.37 -8.39
N THR A 134 -0.89 13.12 -9.04
CA THR A 134 -2.17 13.82 -8.82
C THR A 134 -3.32 12.82 -8.73
N ASP A 135 -4.50 13.27 -8.32
CA ASP A 135 -5.76 12.52 -8.31
C ASP A 135 -6.81 13.10 -9.27
N GLN A 136 -6.46 14.18 -9.98
CA GLN A 136 -7.38 14.96 -10.81
C GLN A 136 -7.65 14.34 -12.19
N ALA A 137 -6.80 13.43 -12.68
CA ALA A 137 -7.00 12.81 -13.98
C ALA A 137 -8.25 11.90 -13.96
N GLN A 138 -9.12 12.13 -14.94
CA GLN A 138 -10.40 11.45 -15.13
C GLN A 138 -10.46 10.90 -16.55
N PRO A 139 -11.45 10.04 -16.90
CA PRO A 139 -11.57 9.51 -18.24
C PRO A 139 -11.56 10.57 -19.35
N CYS A 140 -12.20 11.73 -19.15
CA CYS A 140 -12.17 12.87 -20.08
C CYS A 140 -10.75 13.40 -20.32
N HIS A 141 -9.94 13.59 -19.27
CA HIS A 141 -8.54 14.00 -19.37
C HIS A 141 -7.71 12.99 -20.16
N SER A 142 -7.95 11.69 -19.94
CA SER A 142 -7.23 10.65 -20.66
C SER A 142 -7.52 10.65 -22.16
N VAL A 143 -8.77 10.94 -22.56
CA VAL A 143 -9.14 11.04 -23.98
C VAL A 143 -8.43 12.22 -24.62
N TRP A 144 -8.51 13.38 -23.97
CA TRP A 144 -7.86 14.60 -24.42
C TRP A 144 -6.36 14.41 -24.57
N PHE A 145 -5.72 13.81 -23.56
CA PHE A 145 -4.28 13.54 -23.56
C PHE A 145 -3.89 12.65 -24.75
N THR A 146 -4.64 11.58 -25.02
CA THR A 146 -4.30 10.69 -26.14
C THR A 146 -4.49 11.30 -27.51
N LYS A 147 -5.30 12.37 -27.62
CA LYS A 147 -5.52 13.10 -28.86
C LYS A 147 -4.44 14.17 -29.10
N HIS A 148 -4.01 14.87 -28.05
CA HIS A 148 -3.07 16.00 -28.14
C HIS A 148 -1.61 15.61 -27.89
N HIS A 149 -1.38 14.55 -27.11
CA HIS A 149 -0.05 14.07 -26.71
C HIS A 149 0.14 12.60 -27.09
N LEU A 150 -0.19 12.25 -28.33
CA LEU A 150 -0.12 10.87 -28.84
C LEU A 150 1.27 10.25 -28.68
N VAL A 151 2.33 11.06 -28.80
CA VAL A 151 3.74 10.64 -28.60
C VAL A 151 3.98 10.05 -27.21
N TYR A 152 3.22 10.47 -26.20
CA TYR A 152 3.33 9.98 -24.82
C TYR A 152 2.42 8.79 -24.50
N LEU A 153 1.58 8.35 -25.45
CA LEU A 153 0.73 7.18 -25.25
C LEU A 153 1.51 5.90 -24.85
N PRO A 154 2.71 5.60 -25.40
CA PRO A 154 3.50 4.47 -24.96
C PRO A 154 3.88 4.54 -23.47
N LEU A 155 4.21 5.73 -22.96
CA LEU A 155 4.51 5.92 -21.53
C LEU A 155 3.27 5.68 -20.65
N VAL A 156 2.11 6.21 -21.05
CA VAL A 156 0.85 5.98 -20.34
C VAL A 156 0.51 4.48 -20.31
N LYS A 157 0.75 3.76 -21.40
CA LYS A 157 0.57 2.30 -21.46
C LYS A 157 1.58 1.57 -20.57
N ALA A 158 2.84 1.98 -20.57
CA ALA A 158 3.88 1.43 -19.70
C ALA A 158 3.48 1.55 -18.22
N MET A 159 3.08 2.74 -17.77
CA MET A 159 2.59 2.96 -16.41
C MET A 159 1.32 2.14 -16.11
N ALA A 160 0.37 2.05 -17.03
CA ALA A 160 -0.82 1.21 -16.84
C ALA A 160 -0.48 -0.28 -16.67
N ARG A 161 0.61 -0.77 -17.29
CA ARG A 161 1.13 -2.14 -17.08
C ARG A 161 1.78 -2.29 -15.72
N VAL A 162 2.55 -1.32 -15.25
CA VAL A 162 3.13 -1.32 -13.90
C VAL A 162 2.01 -1.44 -12.86
N ILE A 163 0.98 -0.58 -12.95
CA ILE A 163 -0.20 -0.65 -12.08
C ILE A 163 -0.91 -2.02 -12.20
N GLY A 164 -0.99 -2.57 -13.41
CA GLY A 164 -1.54 -3.90 -13.65
C GLY A 164 -0.74 -5.00 -12.96
N ALA A 165 0.59 -4.98 -13.09
CA ALA A 165 1.50 -5.94 -12.48
C ALA A 165 1.49 -5.83 -10.95
N GLU A 166 1.41 -4.60 -10.42
CA GLU A 166 1.17 -4.35 -8.99
C GLU A 166 -0.14 -5.02 -8.56
N ARG A 167 -1.24 -4.78 -9.26
CA ARG A 167 -2.54 -5.40 -8.94
C ARG A 167 -2.53 -6.93 -9.05
N ASP A 168 -1.81 -7.48 -10.02
CA ASP A 168 -1.70 -8.92 -10.26
C ASP A 168 -0.84 -9.61 -9.20
N LEU A 169 0.22 -8.96 -8.71
CA LEU A 169 0.99 -9.43 -7.53
C LEU A 169 0.13 -9.46 -6.26
N VAL A 170 -0.93 -8.66 -6.26
CA VAL A 170 -1.76 -8.33 -5.10
C VAL A 170 -3.12 -9.07 -5.09
N GLY A 171 -3.46 -9.76 -6.18
CA GLY A 171 -4.70 -10.55 -6.26
C GLY A 171 -5.96 -9.73 -6.51
N GLY A 172 -5.85 -8.54 -7.13
CA GLY A 172 -7.01 -7.83 -7.69
C GLY A 172 -7.73 -6.85 -6.74
N GLY A 173 -7.15 -5.67 -6.55
CA GLY A 173 -7.86 -4.38 -6.71
C GLY A 173 -8.87 -3.88 -5.65
N ILE A 174 -8.99 -4.45 -4.44
CA ILE A 174 -9.99 -3.99 -3.45
C ILE A 174 -9.39 -3.45 -2.14
N LEU A 175 -8.16 -3.81 -1.80
CA LEU A 175 -7.52 -3.31 -0.59
C LEU A 175 -7.11 -1.85 -0.72
N THR A 176 -7.26 -1.09 0.36
CA THR A 176 -6.60 0.23 0.48
C THR A 176 -5.09 0.07 0.40
N VAL A 177 -4.37 1.14 0.02
CA VAL A 177 -2.89 1.13 -0.08
C VAL A 177 -2.25 0.62 1.22
N THR A 178 -2.77 1.01 2.38
CA THR A 178 -2.26 0.58 3.70
C THR A 178 -2.60 -0.87 4.02
N GLN A 179 -3.83 -1.32 3.79
CA GLN A 179 -4.21 -2.74 3.98
C GLN A 179 -3.43 -3.67 3.05
N LEU A 180 -3.13 -3.16 1.87
CA LEU A 180 -2.30 -3.84 0.91
C LEU A 180 -0.86 -3.97 1.41
N ALA A 181 -0.25 -2.85 1.81
CA ALA A 181 1.09 -2.86 2.36
C ALA A 181 1.18 -3.75 3.62
N ASP A 182 0.13 -3.80 4.44
CA ASP A 182 0.03 -4.74 5.58
C ASP A 182 0.08 -6.18 5.09
N LEU A 183 -0.77 -6.54 4.13
CA LEU A 183 -0.84 -7.91 3.60
C LEU A 183 0.51 -8.34 3.00
N GLN A 184 1.17 -7.42 2.28
CA GLN A 184 2.49 -7.65 1.68
C GLN A 184 3.55 -7.83 2.76
N SER A 185 3.59 -6.94 3.75
CA SER A 185 4.54 -7.00 4.86
C SER A 185 4.43 -8.32 5.62
N ILE A 186 3.20 -8.72 5.96
CA ILE A 186 2.94 -9.96 6.69
C ILE A 186 3.38 -11.20 5.89
N ASN A 187 3.09 -11.25 4.58
CA ASN A 187 3.53 -12.37 3.74
C ASN A 187 5.07 -12.50 3.70
N LYS A 188 5.78 -11.38 3.57
CA LYS A 188 7.25 -11.37 3.56
C LYS A 188 7.81 -11.84 4.91
N ILE A 189 7.28 -11.31 6.01
CA ILE A 189 7.68 -11.69 7.38
C ILE A 189 7.48 -13.19 7.60
N LEU A 190 6.32 -13.74 7.24
CA LEU A 190 6.03 -15.16 7.37
C LEU A 190 6.97 -16.03 6.52
N SER A 191 7.27 -15.59 5.29
CA SER A 191 8.20 -16.31 4.40
C SER A 191 9.62 -16.36 4.98
N VAL A 192 10.16 -15.23 5.44
CA VAL A 192 11.50 -15.15 6.05
C VAL A 192 11.56 -15.97 7.33
N THR A 193 10.53 -15.86 8.17
CA THR A 193 10.42 -16.65 9.41
C THR A 193 10.43 -18.16 9.10
N GLY A 194 9.70 -18.61 8.09
CA GLY A 194 9.68 -20.01 7.67
C GLY A 194 11.07 -20.50 7.23
N GLN A 195 11.82 -19.67 6.50
CA GLN A 195 13.18 -20.00 6.08
C GLN A 195 14.12 -20.17 7.29
N ILE A 196 14.08 -19.24 8.23
CA ILE A 196 14.94 -19.29 9.44
C ILE A 196 14.56 -20.49 10.32
N VAL A 197 13.27 -20.72 10.57
CA VAL A 197 12.80 -21.80 11.46
C VAL A 197 13.01 -23.19 10.85
N SER A 198 13.04 -23.32 9.51
CA SER A 198 13.21 -24.62 8.83
C SER A 198 14.51 -25.36 9.21
N GLY A 199 15.53 -24.65 9.70
CA GLY A 199 16.78 -25.22 10.20
C GLY A 199 16.83 -25.48 11.71
N HIS A 200 15.77 -25.16 12.48
CA HIS A 200 15.85 -24.99 13.93
C HIS A 200 14.67 -25.59 14.71
N VAL A 201 14.01 -26.63 14.18
CA VAL A 201 12.72 -27.16 14.67
C VAL A 201 12.71 -27.57 16.16
N SER A 202 13.86 -27.87 16.77
CA SER A 202 13.96 -28.37 18.15
C SER A 202 14.30 -27.28 19.20
N GLU A 203 14.36 -26.01 18.82
CA GLU A 203 14.78 -24.91 19.71
C GLU A 203 13.63 -24.41 20.61
N PRO A 204 13.87 -24.10 21.90
CA PRO A 204 12.84 -23.70 22.87
C PRO A 204 12.15 -22.37 22.54
N LEU A 205 12.71 -21.56 21.64
CA LEU A 205 12.10 -20.31 21.18
C LEU A 205 11.07 -20.51 20.06
N VAL A 206 11.09 -21.67 19.39
CA VAL A 206 10.21 -21.99 18.26
C VAL A 206 8.72 -21.93 18.63
N PRO A 207 8.24 -22.44 19.78
CA PRO A 207 6.85 -22.30 20.18
C PRO A 207 6.39 -20.83 20.27
N ARG A 208 7.24 -19.93 20.76
CA ARG A 208 6.94 -18.48 20.84
C ARG A 208 6.87 -17.84 19.46
N ILE A 209 7.76 -18.26 18.56
CA ILE A 209 7.74 -17.83 17.15
C ILE A 209 6.43 -18.28 16.49
N TYR A 210 5.99 -19.53 16.70
CA TYR A 210 4.72 -20.01 16.16
C TYR A 210 3.52 -19.22 16.69
N LEU A 211 3.51 -18.86 17.98
CA LEU A 211 2.44 -18.03 18.54
C LEU A 211 2.36 -16.66 17.87
N ALA A 212 3.49 -16.01 17.61
CA ALA A 212 3.48 -14.76 16.86
C ALA A 212 3.02 -14.98 15.40
N GLN A 213 3.45 -16.08 14.76
CA GLN A 213 3.02 -16.42 13.40
C GLN A 213 1.51 -16.63 13.28
N THR A 214 0.82 -17.18 14.30
CA THR A 214 -0.64 -17.35 14.24
C THR A 214 -1.36 -16.01 14.27
N VAL A 215 -0.88 -15.02 15.03
CA VAL A 215 -1.41 -13.64 15.03
C VAL A 215 -1.27 -13.02 13.64
N LEU A 216 -0.07 -13.12 13.05
CA LEU A 216 0.21 -12.62 11.70
C LEU A 216 -0.66 -13.33 10.65
N ALA A 217 -0.76 -14.66 10.72
CA ALA A 217 -1.56 -15.44 9.79
C ALA A 217 -3.05 -15.09 9.87
N SER A 218 -3.59 -14.91 11.09
CA SER A 218 -4.97 -14.47 11.30
C SER A 218 -5.23 -13.12 10.65
N ARG A 219 -4.37 -12.12 10.88
CA ARG A 219 -4.49 -10.79 10.25
C ARG A 219 -4.40 -10.86 8.73
N ARG A 220 -3.45 -11.65 8.20
CA ARG A 220 -3.33 -11.91 6.75
C ARG A 220 -4.64 -12.46 6.18
N ASP A 221 -5.24 -13.43 6.86
CA ASP A 221 -6.44 -14.10 6.38
C ASP A 221 -7.66 -13.15 6.43
N THR A 222 -7.77 -12.30 7.46
CA THR A 222 -8.76 -11.20 7.48
C THR A 222 -8.59 -10.25 6.29
N LEU A 223 -7.36 -9.86 5.97
CA LEU A 223 -7.08 -9.00 4.81
C LEU A 223 -7.38 -9.71 3.49
N ARG A 224 -7.20 -11.02 3.41
CA ARG A 224 -7.53 -11.81 2.21
C ARG A 224 -9.04 -12.01 2.03
N ASP A 225 -9.80 -12.12 3.11
CA ASP A 225 -11.25 -12.28 3.04
C ASP A 225 -11.95 -11.01 2.50
N LEU A 226 -11.28 -9.86 2.58
CA LEU A 226 -11.71 -8.62 1.92
C LEU A 226 -11.55 -8.66 0.38
N ILE A 227 -10.86 -9.67 -0.17
CA ILE A 227 -10.65 -9.85 -1.61
C ILE A 227 -11.72 -10.82 -2.17
N PRO A 228 -12.82 -10.34 -2.76
CA PRO A 228 -13.84 -11.20 -3.36
C PRO A 228 -13.29 -12.02 -4.53
N GLY A 229 -13.66 -13.31 -4.56
CA GLY A 229 -13.27 -14.24 -5.64
C GLY A 229 -12.45 -15.44 -5.16
N ARG A 230 -11.87 -15.41 -3.96
CA ARG A 230 -11.36 -16.62 -3.31
C ARG A 230 -12.51 -17.42 -2.71
N LYS A 231 -13.11 -18.30 -3.52
CA LYS A 231 -13.91 -19.39 -2.97
C LYS A 231 -13.03 -20.15 -1.98
N ARG A 232 -13.41 -20.21 -0.70
CA ARG A 232 -12.89 -21.23 0.23
C ARG A 232 -13.04 -22.56 -0.49
N LYS A 233 -11.93 -23.24 -0.75
CA LYS A 233 -11.95 -24.63 -1.23
C LYS A 233 -12.63 -25.41 -0.11
N ARG A 234 -13.92 -25.69 -0.26
CA ARG A 234 -14.62 -26.62 0.63
C ARG A 234 -13.87 -27.94 0.51
N GLU A 235 -13.34 -28.40 1.63
CA GLU A 235 -12.85 -29.75 1.78
C GLU A 235 -14.00 -30.69 1.39
N ALA A 236 -13.71 -31.61 0.48
CA ALA A 236 -14.56 -32.71 0.06
C ALA A 236 -14.00 -33.99 0.67
#